data_AF-A0A6H1NQ50-F1
#
_entry.id   AF-A0A6H1NQ50-F1
#
_cell.length_a   1.000
_cell.length_b   1.000
_cell.length_c   1.000
_cell.angle_alpha   90.00
_cell.angle_beta   90.00
_cell.angle_gamma   90.00
#
_symmetry.space_group_name_H-M   'P 1'
#
loop_
_entity.id
_entity.type
_entity.pdbx_description
1 polymer ?
#
loop_
_entity_poly.entity_id
_entity_poly.type
_entity_poly.pdbx_seq_one_letter_code
_entity_poly.pdbx_strand_id
1 'polypeptide(L)'
;MASFISLATVASLLAVLPTSMAAFSPGSRNNAFSPGSLNNTFSPGSQKNIAIYWGKDTGFAILPRQDSDLCQGQNSINQGSGPLAQKRLGYYCESKHRYQRPGVGSLSTYAREDIKTCQDKHSKTIVLSLGGATYSQGGWSSPSEAEAAAQTVWDMFGPVQSGNKVNRPFGSAVVVGFDFDFQSTTNNLPAFGAKLRSLMDAAGGKKFYLAAAPQCVFPDAAVGAALVAVAFDFVMFQFYNNWCGVSNFKENGTTQDAFNFVVWDKWAHGSKNPDVKLLLGIPAAPGAGGGYTEGSKLKAAINYSQKFSSFGGVMMWDMSQLYSNSGYLKEVLSDIAGGPTTTVPPGTTTTSSPCTTSSPPPSGGLDKYAQCGGNGYNGPTVCKAPYTCVKLSDWWSSCK
;
A
#
# COMPACT_ATOMS: atom_id res chain seq x y z
N MET A 1 60.27 44.67 -3.03
CA MET A 1 60.14 45.81 -2.09
C MET A 1 58.93 45.55 -1.20
N ALA A 2 58.91 46.03 0.04
CA ALA A 2 57.71 46.07 0.92
C ALA A 2 56.87 47.32 0.58
N SER A 3 55.73 47.67 1.21
CA SER A 3 54.90 47.09 2.30
C SER A 3 53.41 47.43 1.96
N PHE A 4 52.33 47.14 2.69
CA PHE A 4 51.97 47.26 4.13
C PHE A 4 50.91 46.16 4.46
N ILE A 5 50.78 45.53 5.65
CA ILE A 5 50.60 46.04 7.03
C ILE A 5 49.22 46.71 7.23
N SER A 6 48.37 46.41 8.23
CA SER A 6 48.26 45.31 9.24
C SER A 6 46.96 45.51 10.05
N LEU A 7 46.42 44.48 10.74
CA LEU A 7 46.06 44.53 12.19
C LEU A 7 45.24 43.32 12.69
N ALA A 8 45.43 42.97 13.96
CA ALA A 8 44.58 42.07 14.77
C ALA A 8 43.67 42.94 15.70
N THR A 9 42.85 42.49 16.67
CA THR A 9 42.97 41.39 17.66
C THR A 9 41.66 41.24 18.50
N VAL A 10 41.30 40.00 18.92
CA VAL A 10 40.87 39.57 20.29
C VAL A 10 39.57 40.10 21.00
N ALA A 11 38.91 39.17 21.74
CA ALA A 11 37.90 39.31 22.83
C ALA A 11 36.44 39.73 22.44
N SER A 12 35.32 39.21 23.01
CA SER A 12 34.91 38.79 24.38
C SER A 12 34.62 39.98 25.32
N LEU A 13 33.55 40.10 26.14
CA LEU A 13 32.35 39.29 26.53
C LEU A 13 31.29 40.30 27.13
N LEU A 14 30.11 40.06 27.77
CA LEU A 14 29.28 38.97 28.33
C LEU A 14 27.82 39.53 28.59
N ALA A 15 26.76 38.69 28.61
CA ALA A 15 25.35 38.99 29.01
C ALA A 15 24.56 39.98 28.10
N VAL A 16 23.22 40.00 28.00
CA VAL A 16 22.09 39.68 28.91
C VAL A 16 20.90 39.04 28.13
N LEU A 17 20.04 38.27 28.81
CA LEU A 17 18.67 37.89 28.38
C LEU A 17 17.65 38.68 29.24
N PRO A 18 16.51 39.18 28.68
CA PRO A 18 15.42 38.26 28.32
C PRO A 18 14.49 38.65 27.13
N THR A 19 13.72 37.65 26.70
CA THR A 19 12.37 37.71 26.06
C THR A 19 12.15 38.34 24.66
N SER A 20 11.33 37.61 23.90
CA SER A 20 10.51 38.00 22.72
C SER A 20 11.15 38.08 21.32
N MET A 21 10.88 37.01 20.55
CA MET A 21 10.72 36.91 19.09
C MET A 21 11.94 37.04 18.14
N ALA A 22 11.78 36.36 16.99
CA ALA A 22 12.57 36.38 15.75
C ALA A 22 13.98 35.73 15.70
N ALA A 23 14.14 34.89 14.67
CA ALA A 23 15.37 34.56 13.93
C ALA A 23 16.67 34.14 14.67
N PHE A 24 16.84 32.82 14.79
CA PHE A 24 17.94 32.05 14.18
C PHE A 24 19.40 32.55 14.34
N SER A 25 20.22 31.80 15.09
CA SER A 25 21.69 31.89 15.06
C SER A 25 22.31 30.48 15.11
N PRO A 26 23.39 30.18 14.35
CA PRO A 26 23.84 28.81 14.12
C PRO A 26 24.85 28.30 15.17
N GLY A 27 24.69 27.04 15.60
CA GLY A 27 25.79 26.28 16.21
C GLY A 27 25.59 25.84 17.66
N SER A 28 24.61 24.96 17.92
CA SER A 28 24.73 23.99 19.02
C SER A 28 24.73 22.57 18.46
N ARG A 29 25.78 21.81 18.75
CA ARG A 29 25.79 20.35 18.54
C ARG A 29 25.16 19.73 19.77
N ASN A 30 24.02 19.04 19.62
CA ASN A 30 23.67 17.83 20.39
C ASN A 30 22.30 17.29 19.96
N ASN A 31 22.27 16.72 18.76
CA ASN A 31 21.48 15.53 18.45
C ASN A 31 22.12 14.86 17.24
N ALA A 32 23.36 14.41 17.42
CA ALA A 32 24.02 13.49 16.51
C ALA A 32 23.40 12.09 16.69
N PHE A 33 22.14 11.95 16.27
CA PHE A 33 21.53 10.63 16.16
C PHE A 33 22.30 9.87 15.09
N SER A 34 22.95 8.77 15.48
CA SER A 34 23.79 7.99 14.57
C SER A 34 22.95 7.52 13.38
N PRO A 35 23.47 7.59 12.13
CA PRO A 35 22.79 7.04 10.96
C PRO A 35 22.85 5.50 10.99
N GLY A 36 22.16 4.90 11.95
CA GLY A 36 21.85 3.47 11.95
C GLY A 36 21.05 3.12 10.71
N SER A 37 21.32 1.96 10.12
CA SER A 37 20.79 1.56 8.81
C SER A 37 19.26 1.35 8.84
N LEU A 38 18.51 2.42 8.56
CA LEU A 38 17.08 2.38 8.32
C LEU A 38 16.83 1.91 6.87
N ASN A 39 16.44 0.65 6.72
CA ASN A 39 16.08 0.09 5.42
C ASN A 39 14.76 0.70 4.94
N ASN A 40 14.78 1.50 3.87
CA ASN A 40 13.57 2.11 3.29
C ASN A 40 12.69 1.13 2.48
N THR A 41 12.74 -0.16 2.80
CA THR A 41 12.03 -1.25 2.11
C THR A 41 10.68 -1.55 2.75
N PHE A 42 9.83 -2.31 2.06
CA PHE A 42 8.70 -2.99 2.71
C PHE A 42 9.20 -3.80 3.93
N SER A 43 8.49 -3.69 5.05
CA SER A 43 8.80 -4.38 6.30
C SER A 43 7.61 -5.28 6.70
N PRO A 44 7.73 -6.62 6.55
CA PRO A 44 6.65 -7.55 6.89
C PRO A 44 6.22 -7.51 8.36
N GLY A 45 7.12 -7.13 9.28
CA GLY A 45 6.81 -6.97 10.70
C GLY A 45 6.17 -5.63 11.07
N SER A 46 5.86 -4.77 10.11
CA SER A 46 5.40 -3.39 10.33
C SER A 46 3.94 -3.20 9.94
N GLN A 47 3.17 -2.57 10.84
CA GLN A 47 1.86 -1.97 10.53
C GLN A 47 1.97 -0.59 9.87
N LYS A 48 3.19 -0.15 9.51
CA LYS A 48 3.52 1.24 9.15
C LYS A 48 4.17 1.37 7.77
N ASN A 49 3.84 0.47 6.86
CA ASN A 49 4.21 0.59 5.44
C ASN A 49 3.27 1.56 4.72
N ILE A 50 3.80 2.32 3.77
CA ILE A 50 3.06 3.13 2.81
C ILE A 50 3.34 2.59 1.42
N ALA A 51 2.33 2.08 0.72
CA ALA A 51 2.38 1.77 -0.70
C ALA A 51 1.68 2.86 -1.51
N ILE A 52 2.18 3.22 -2.69
CA ILE A 52 1.54 4.26 -3.50
C ILE A 52 1.73 3.98 -5.00
N TYR A 53 0.64 3.93 -5.75
CA TYR A 53 0.64 3.62 -7.18
C TYR A 53 1.31 4.71 -8.03
N TRP A 54 2.06 4.27 -9.03
CA TRP A 54 2.95 5.10 -9.84
C TRP A 54 2.71 4.89 -11.33
N GLY A 55 2.29 5.97 -12.01
CA GLY A 55 2.10 5.99 -13.46
C GLY A 55 0.87 5.21 -13.90
N LYS A 56 0.22 5.66 -14.98
CA LYS A 56 -0.88 4.87 -15.51
C LYS A 56 -0.33 3.58 -16.14
N ASP A 57 -0.88 2.46 -15.70
CA ASP A 57 -0.68 1.10 -16.20
C ASP A 57 0.73 0.48 -16.00
N THR A 58 1.64 1.04 -15.16
CA THR A 58 2.91 0.33 -14.77
C THR A 58 3.56 0.75 -13.41
N GLY A 59 3.18 0.13 -12.28
CA GLY A 59 4.06 -0.01 -11.08
C GLY A 59 3.69 0.77 -9.80
N PHE A 60 4.46 0.53 -8.72
CA PHE A 60 4.35 1.28 -7.45
C PHE A 60 5.66 1.31 -6.63
N ALA A 61 5.69 2.16 -5.61
CA ALA A 61 6.74 2.23 -4.59
C ALA A 61 6.19 1.96 -3.17
N ILE A 62 7.00 1.33 -2.30
CA ILE A 62 6.74 1.20 -0.85
C ILE A 62 7.80 1.94 -0.03
N LEU A 63 7.33 2.67 0.99
CA LEU A 63 8.10 3.47 1.94
C LEU A 63 7.77 3.04 3.40
N PRO A 64 8.77 2.83 4.28
CA PRO A 64 8.58 2.75 5.72
C PRO A 64 8.82 4.10 6.41
N ARG A 65 8.62 4.15 7.73
CA ARG A 65 8.37 5.39 8.49
C ARG A 65 9.57 5.90 9.30
N GLN A 66 10.52 6.56 8.64
CA GLN A 66 11.29 7.66 9.23
C GLN A 66 11.84 8.58 8.11
N ASP A 67 12.03 9.86 8.47
CA ASP A 67 12.19 11.01 7.58
C ASP A 67 11.01 11.28 6.61
N SER A 68 10.78 12.56 6.30
CA SER A 68 9.57 13.04 5.61
C SER A 68 9.67 12.97 4.08
N ASP A 69 10.45 12.03 3.56
CA ASP A 69 10.89 12.00 2.17
C ASP A 69 9.91 11.23 1.29
N LEU A 70 8.83 11.95 0.98
CA LEU A 70 7.68 11.61 0.16
C LEU A 70 8.12 11.40 -1.31
N CYS A 71 8.40 10.15 -1.68
CA CYS A 71 8.89 9.81 -3.03
C CYS A 71 7.75 9.42 -3.99
N GLN A 72 7.75 10.02 -5.19
CA GLN A 72 6.62 10.08 -6.13
C GLN A 72 6.95 9.47 -7.53
N GLY A 73 6.28 9.64 -8.68
CA GLY A 73 5.09 10.39 -9.16
C GLY A 73 4.83 10.12 -10.67
N GLN A 74 3.57 10.14 -11.13
CA GLN A 74 3.12 9.58 -12.43
C GLN A 74 3.97 9.85 -13.70
N ASN A 75 4.01 8.84 -14.59
CA ASN A 75 3.79 9.07 -16.03
C ASN A 75 2.31 8.80 -16.36
N SER A 76 1.55 9.84 -16.73
CA SER A 76 0.14 9.71 -17.13
C SER A 76 -0.17 10.61 -18.32
N ILE A 77 -0.05 10.06 -19.52
CA ILE A 77 -0.42 10.76 -20.75
C ILE A 77 -1.95 10.95 -20.74
N ASN A 78 -2.40 12.21 -20.83
CA ASN A 78 -3.80 12.62 -20.95
C ASN A 78 -4.76 12.17 -19.82
N GLN A 79 -4.26 11.95 -18.60
CA GLN A 79 -5.07 11.49 -17.45
C GLN A 79 -4.95 12.37 -16.19
N GLY A 80 -4.19 13.47 -16.23
CA GLY A 80 -4.07 14.42 -15.12
C GLY A 80 -3.82 15.85 -15.62
N SER A 81 -4.46 16.83 -14.99
CA SER A 81 -4.32 18.25 -15.31
C SER A 81 -3.28 18.95 -14.42
N GLY A 82 -2.49 19.84 -15.01
CA GLY A 82 -1.55 20.71 -14.29
C GLY A 82 -0.07 20.28 -14.37
N PRO A 83 0.86 21.17 -13.99
CA PRO A 83 2.29 21.05 -14.30
C PRO A 83 3.06 20.00 -13.48
N LEU A 84 2.38 19.25 -12.60
CA LEU A 84 2.97 18.36 -11.60
C LEU A 84 2.68 16.86 -11.85
N ALA A 85 1.71 16.52 -12.70
CA ALA A 85 1.34 15.13 -13.04
C ALA A 85 2.23 14.49 -14.13
N GLN A 86 3.38 15.10 -14.43
CA GLN A 86 4.22 14.79 -15.60
C GLN A 86 5.72 14.99 -15.30
N LYS A 87 6.28 14.24 -14.34
CA LYS A 87 7.75 14.16 -14.14
C LYS A 87 8.21 12.71 -14.15
N ARG A 88 9.51 12.48 -14.02
CA ARG A 88 10.15 11.15 -14.05
C ARG A 88 10.27 10.57 -12.65
N LEU A 89 10.20 9.25 -12.51
CA LEU A 89 10.32 8.54 -11.23
C LEU A 89 11.57 8.97 -10.44
N GLY A 90 12.68 9.24 -11.12
CA GLY A 90 13.95 9.67 -10.52
C GLY A 90 13.89 11.05 -9.88
N TYR A 91 13.29 12.05 -10.56
CA TYR A 91 13.05 13.39 -10.01
C TYR A 91 12.34 13.30 -8.66
N TYR A 92 11.39 12.37 -8.57
CA TYR A 92 10.56 12.18 -7.41
C TYR A 92 11.18 11.26 -6.33
N CYS A 93 12.24 10.50 -6.61
CA CYS A 93 12.96 9.72 -5.59
C CYS A 93 14.04 10.54 -4.85
N GLU A 94 14.44 11.69 -5.40
CA GLU A 94 15.38 12.62 -4.75
C GLU A 94 14.73 13.42 -3.60
N SER A 95 15.47 13.65 -2.51
CA SER A 95 15.01 14.45 -1.36
C SER A 95 15.32 15.95 -1.45
N LYS A 96 16.04 16.41 -2.49
CA LYS A 96 16.43 17.82 -2.68
C LYS A 96 16.45 18.21 -4.16
N HIS A 97 15.26 18.39 -4.75
CA HIS A 97 15.13 18.66 -6.18
C HIS A 97 15.88 19.94 -6.62
N ARG A 98 16.75 19.81 -7.63
CA ARG A 98 17.13 20.94 -8.50
C ARG A 98 16.31 20.87 -9.79
N TYR A 99 15.80 22.01 -10.25
CA TYR A 99 15.01 22.10 -11.47
C TYR A 99 15.89 21.83 -12.71
N GLN A 100 15.61 20.74 -13.42
CA GLN A 100 16.07 20.52 -14.79
C GLN A 100 14.86 20.26 -15.71
N ARG A 101 14.92 20.82 -16.92
CA ARG A 101 13.87 20.62 -17.94
C ARG A 101 13.94 19.19 -18.51
N PRO A 102 12.79 18.56 -18.83
CA PRO A 102 12.81 17.28 -19.52
C PRO A 102 13.43 17.40 -20.92
N GLY A 103 14.46 16.61 -21.19
CA GLY A 103 14.82 16.23 -22.56
C GLY A 103 13.81 15.22 -23.12
N VAL A 104 13.66 15.18 -24.45
CA VAL A 104 12.77 14.23 -25.13
C VAL A 104 13.45 12.88 -25.27
N GLY A 105 12.84 11.81 -24.76
CA GLY A 105 13.32 10.44 -24.83
C GLY A 105 12.22 9.47 -24.40
N SER A 106 12.38 8.17 -24.68
CA SER A 106 11.31 7.20 -24.42
C SER A 106 11.07 6.99 -22.91
N LEU A 107 9.83 6.68 -22.54
CA LEU A 107 9.45 6.32 -21.18
C LEU A 107 10.32 5.16 -20.62
N SER A 108 10.61 4.18 -21.49
CA SER A 108 11.50 3.06 -21.18
C SER A 108 12.95 3.45 -20.90
N THR A 109 13.41 4.60 -21.41
CA THR A 109 14.78 5.11 -21.18
C THR A 109 14.94 5.61 -19.75
N TYR A 110 13.98 6.40 -19.24
CA TYR A 110 14.10 7.01 -17.91
C TYR A 110 13.81 6.02 -16.77
N ALA A 111 12.85 5.10 -16.95
CA ALA A 111 12.59 4.04 -15.97
C ALA A 111 13.84 3.17 -15.65
N ARG A 112 14.79 3.01 -16.60
CA ARG A 112 16.05 2.27 -16.41
C ARG A 112 16.95 2.86 -15.31
N GLU A 113 17.07 4.18 -15.30
CA GLU A 113 17.96 4.94 -14.41
C GLU A 113 17.24 5.27 -13.11
N ASP A 114 15.94 5.55 -13.20
CA ASP A 114 15.08 5.91 -12.10
C ASP A 114 14.87 4.74 -11.13
N ILE A 115 14.51 3.53 -11.61
CA ILE A 115 14.29 2.34 -10.77
C ILE A 115 15.55 2.03 -9.94
N LYS A 116 16.72 2.06 -10.59
CA LYS A 116 18.01 1.86 -9.90
C LYS A 116 18.31 2.99 -8.92
N THR A 117 18.04 4.24 -9.26
CA THR A 117 18.21 5.37 -8.32
C THR A 117 17.34 5.20 -7.08
N CYS A 118 16.05 4.86 -7.23
CA CYS A 118 15.14 4.63 -6.11
C CYS A 118 15.55 3.42 -5.24
N GLN A 119 16.02 2.33 -5.86
CA GLN A 119 16.50 1.13 -5.16
C GLN A 119 17.87 1.38 -4.48
N ASP A 120 18.89 1.77 -5.23
CA ASP A 120 20.29 1.77 -4.80
C ASP A 120 20.65 2.97 -3.92
N LYS A 121 20.07 4.17 -4.18
CA LYS A 121 20.38 5.39 -3.42
C LYS A 121 19.36 5.71 -2.32
N HIS A 122 18.12 5.27 -2.50
CA HIS A 122 17.01 5.61 -1.60
C HIS A 122 16.38 4.39 -0.91
N SER A 123 16.86 3.17 -1.19
CA SER A 123 16.43 1.89 -0.59
C SER A 123 14.94 1.57 -0.75
N LYS A 124 14.24 2.20 -1.72
CA LYS A 124 12.80 2.03 -1.92
C LYS A 124 12.48 0.68 -2.55
N THR A 125 11.39 0.05 -2.11
CA THR A 125 10.87 -1.18 -2.74
C THR A 125 10.01 -0.81 -3.95
N ILE A 126 10.47 -1.15 -5.16
CA ILE A 126 9.77 -0.92 -6.44
C ILE A 126 9.35 -2.25 -7.05
N VAL A 127 8.05 -2.44 -7.29
CA VAL A 127 7.48 -3.62 -7.98
C VAL A 127 6.76 -3.22 -9.26
N LEU A 128 6.63 -4.16 -10.19
CA LEU A 128 5.83 -3.96 -11.40
C LEU A 128 4.40 -4.45 -11.20
N SER A 129 3.43 -3.53 -11.28
CA SER A 129 2.01 -3.88 -11.32
C SER A 129 1.62 -4.37 -12.72
N LEU A 130 0.71 -5.35 -12.75
CA LEU A 130 0.21 -6.07 -13.91
C LEU A 130 -1.32 -6.06 -13.86
N GLY A 131 -1.96 -5.75 -14.98
CA GLY A 131 -3.40 -5.50 -15.04
C GLY A 131 -3.69 -4.02 -15.29
N GLY A 132 -4.30 -3.35 -14.31
CA GLY A 132 -4.83 -2.00 -14.41
C GLY A 132 -6.29 -1.95 -14.90
N ALA A 133 -6.96 -0.83 -14.64
CA ALA A 133 -8.34 -0.57 -15.08
C ALA A 133 -8.56 -0.61 -16.61
N THR A 134 -7.49 -0.61 -17.40
CA THR A 134 -7.50 -0.72 -18.87
C THR A 134 -7.34 -2.17 -19.38
N TYR A 135 -7.08 -3.13 -18.47
CA TYR A 135 -6.89 -4.53 -18.82
C TYR A 135 -8.17 -5.17 -19.38
N SER A 136 -8.04 -5.72 -20.58
CA SER A 136 -9.14 -6.19 -21.43
C SER A 136 -8.81 -7.51 -22.16
N GLN A 137 -7.63 -8.08 -21.92
CA GLN A 137 -7.10 -9.24 -22.63
C GLN A 137 -7.65 -10.59 -22.12
N GLY A 138 -8.30 -10.62 -20.94
CA GLY A 138 -9.06 -11.78 -20.45
C GLY A 138 -8.23 -13.00 -20.00
N GLY A 139 -6.91 -12.90 -19.93
CA GLY A 139 -6.00 -13.97 -19.51
C GLY A 139 -5.48 -14.85 -20.65
N TRP A 140 -5.34 -16.15 -20.38
CA TRP A 140 -4.73 -17.13 -21.28
C TRP A 140 -5.66 -18.31 -21.57
N SER A 141 -5.49 -19.01 -22.69
CA SER A 141 -6.36 -20.13 -23.09
C SER A 141 -6.16 -21.37 -22.20
N SER A 142 -4.93 -21.56 -21.70
CA SER A 142 -4.54 -22.71 -20.88
C SER A 142 -3.61 -22.32 -19.72
N PRO A 143 -3.48 -23.17 -18.69
CA PRO A 143 -2.45 -23.00 -17.65
C PRO A 143 -1.04 -22.90 -18.24
N SER A 144 -0.70 -23.72 -19.25
CA SER A 144 0.64 -23.71 -19.86
C SER A 144 0.99 -22.39 -20.55
N GLU A 145 0.02 -21.71 -21.18
CA GLU A 145 0.22 -20.37 -21.73
C GLU A 145 0.42 -19.33 -20.62
N ALA A 146 -0.33 -19.43 -19.53
CA ALA A 146 -0.20 -18.56 -18.37
C ALA A 146 1.19 -18.72 -17.70
N GLU A 147 1.69 -19.95 -17.61
CA GLU A 147 3.04 -20.25 -17.11
C GLU A 147 4.14 -19.72 -18.06
N ALA A 148 3.95 -19.84 -19.38
CA ALA A 148 4.88 -19.29 -20.37
C ALA A 148 4.88 -17.74 -20.35
N ALA A 149 3.73 -17.11 -20.11
CA ALA A 149 3.63 -15.67 -19.93
C ALA A 149 4.30 -15.20 -18.63
N ALA A 150 4.14 -15.95 -17.52
CA ALA A 150 4.84 -15.68 -16.27
C ALA A 150 6.37 -15.78 -16.43
N GLN A 151 6.86 -16.79 -17.17
CA GLN A 151 8.27 -16.89 -17.55
C GLN A 151 8.72 -15.69 -18.38
N THR A 152 7.92 -15.25 -19.35
CA THR A 152 8.24 -14.09 -20.20
C THR A 152 8.34 -12.79 -19.39
N VAL A 153 7.41 -12.57 -18.46
CA VAL A 153 7.43 -11.41 -17.52
C VAL A 153 8.65 -11.47 -16.60
N TRP A 154 8.99 -12.65 -16.07
CA TRP A 154 10.19 -12.85 -15.26
C TRP A 154 11.48 -12.56 -16.03
N ASP A 155 11.60 -13.07 -17.26
CA ASP A 155 12.77 -12.85 -18.11
C ASP A 155 12.92 -11.37 -18.54
N MET A 156 11.80 -10.64 -18.71
CA MET A 156 11.78 -9.21 -19.01
C MET A 156 12.19 -8.30 -17.85
N PHE A 157 11.81 -8.64 -16.61
CA PHE A 157 11.85 -7.70 -15.47
C PHE A 157 12.56 -8.22 -14.21
N GLY A 158 12.66 -9.54 -14.03
CA GLY A 158 13.45 -10.22 -12.99
C GLY A 158 14.97 -10.14 -13.25
N PRO A 159 15.81 -10.96 -12.59
CA PRO A 159 17.26 -10.99 -12.79
C PRO A 159 17.67 -11.08 -14.27
N VAL A 160 18.80 -10.45 -14.61
CA VAL A 160 19.37 -10.53 -15.97
C VAL A 160 20.02 -11.89 -16.15
N GLN A 161 19.41 -12.74 -16.97
CA GLN A 161 19.94 -14.06 -17.32
C GLN A 161 20.98 -13.95 -18.44
N SER A 162 22.11 -14.64 -18.29
CA SER A 162 23.13 -14.69 -19.36
C SER A 162 22.59 -15.44 -20.60
N GLY A 163 22.88 -14.93 -21.79
CA GLY A 163 22.47 -15.54 -23.06
C GLY A 163 21.01 -15.32 -23.48
N ASN A 164 20.13 -14.87 -22.59
CA ASN A 164 18.74 -14.58 -22.92
C ASN A 164 18.63 -13.34 -23.84
N LYS A 165 17.83 -13.43 -24.90
CA LYS A 165 17.66 -12.39 -25.94
C LYS A 165 16.36 -11.60 -25.82
N VAL A 166 15.60 -11.79 -24.75
CA VAL A 166 14.34 -11.07 -24.50
C VAL A 166 14.55 -9.55 -24.51
N ASN A 167 13.62 -8.82 -25.14
CA ASN A 167 13.63 -7.36 -25.09
C ASN A 167 13.22 -6.90 -23.68
N ARG A 168 14.16 -6.39 -22.89
CA ARG A 168 13.92 -5.89 -21.52
C ARG A 168 13.56 -4.40 -21.54
N PRO A 169 12.30 -3.99 -21.25
CA PRO A 169 11.91 -2.59 -21.33
C PRO A 169 12.74 -1.69 -20.41
N PHE A 170 12.97 -2.13 -19.16
CA PHE A 170 13.82 -1.46 -18.17
C PHE A 170 15.30 -1.88 -18.26
N GLY A 171 15.75 -2.44 -19.39
CA GLY A 171 17.16 -2.78 -19.63
C GLY A 171 17.73 -3.70 -18.54
N SER A 172 18.83 -3.29 -17.93
CA SER A 172 19.47 -4.01 -16.80
C SER A 172 18.97 -3.57 -15.42
N ALA A 173 17.86 -2.84 -15.30
CA ALA A 173 17.15 -2.70 -14.03
C ALA A 173 16.36 -3.99 -13.73
N VAL A 174 16.16 -4.26 -12.44
CA VAL A 174 15.48 -5.47 -11.93
C VAL A 174 14.51 -5.06 -10.84
N VAL A 175 13.21 -5.26 -11.07
CA VAL A 175 12.19 -4.97 -10.05
C VAL A 175 12.38 -5.90 -8.83
N VAL A 176 11.92 -5.49 -7.65
CA VAL A 176 11.96 -6.32 -6.43
C VAL A 176 10.65 -7.06 -6.17
N GLY A 177 9.81 -7.19 -7.18
CA GLY A 177 8.54 -7.89 -7.09
C GLY A 177 7.60 -7.63 -8.25
N PHE A 178 6.41 -8.23 -8.15
CA PHE A 178 5.28 -7.99 -9.05
C PHE A 178 3.99 -7.80 -8.25
N ASP A 179 3.02 -7.12 -8.86
CA ASP A 179 1.71 -6.85 -8.28
C ASP A 179 0.59 -7.15 -9.27
N PHE A 180 -0.52 -7.69 -8.77
CA PHE A 180 -1.69 -8.11 -9.55
C PHE A 180 -2.86 -7.16 -9.28
N ASP A 181 -2.93 -6.07 -10.06
CA ASP A 181 -4.07 -5.15 -10.13
C ASP A 181 -4.99 -5.54 -11.31
N PHE A 182 -5.34 -6.83 -11.42
CA PHE A 182 -6.34 -7.24 -12.41
C PHE A 182 -7.72 -6.80 -11.91
N GLN A 183 -8.35 -5.87 -12.62
CA GLN A 183 -9.67 -5.33 -12.27
C GLN A 183 -10.83 -5.97 -13.06
N SER A 184 -10.51 -6.98 -13.89
CA SER A 184 -11.44 -7.77 -14.69
C SER A 184 -11.03 -9.26 -14.69
N THR A 185 -11.99 -10.16 -14.90
CA THR A 185 -11.77 -11.62 -14.83
C THR A 185 -10.68 -12.08 -15.80
N THR A 186 -9.65 -12.73 -15.27
CA THR A 186 -8.44 -13.11 -16.01
C THR A 186 -8.26 -14.63 -15.98
N ASN A 187 -8.53 -15.30 -17.10
CA ASN A 187 -8.43 -16.75 -17.24
C ASN A 187 -7.00 -17.24 -16.95
N ASN A 188 -6.89 -18.35 -16.21
CA ASN A 188 -5.63 -18.99 -15.83
C ASN A 188 -4.66 -18.14 -14.98
N LEU A 189 -5.10 -17.00 -14.41
CA LEU A 189 -4.30 -16.18 -13.48
C LEU A 189 -3.68 -16.96 -12.29
N PRO A 190 -4.33 -17.98 -11.69
CA PRO A 190 -3.70 -18.81 -10.67
C PRO A 190 -2.41 -19.51 -11.13
N ALA A 191 -2.37 -20.00 -12.38
CA ALA A 191 -1.20 -20.66 -12.95
C ALA A 191 -0.06 -19.67 -13.23
N PHE A 192 -0.39 -18.51 -13.81
CA PHE A 192 0.54 -17.37 -13.97
C PHE A 192 1.18 -17.00 -12.63
N GLY A 193 0.37 -16.82 -11.57
CA GLY A 193 0.87 -16.45 -10.24
C GLY A 193 1.70 -17.54 -9.56
N ALA A 194 1.29 -18.80 -9.64
CA ALA A 194 2.05 -19.91 -9.07
C ALA A 194 3.43 -20.06 -9.72
N LYS A 195 3.51 -19.95 -11.05
CA LYS A 195 4.78 -19.96 -11.79
C LYS A 195 5.65 -18.75 -11.50
N LEU A 196 5.08 -17.54 -11.40
CA LEU A 196 5.83 -16.33 -11.09
C LEU A 196 6.42 -16.38 -9.67
N ARG A 197 5.63 -16.82 -8.67
CA ARG A 197 6.09 -17.10 -7.30
C ARG A 197 7.25 -18.11 -7.29
N SER A 198 7.09 -19.25 -7.98
CA SER A 198 8.13 -20.28 -8.10
C SER A 198 9.44 -19.74 -8.70
N LEU A 199 9.37 -18.89 -9.72
CA LEU A 199 10.55 -18.24 -10.32
C LEU A 199 11.21 -17.24 -9.36
N MET A 200 10.41 -16.48 -8.61
CA MET A 200 10.88 -15.54 -7.59
C MET A 200 11.57 -16.22 -6.41
N ASP A 201 11.10 -17.40 -6.00
CA ASP A 201 11.69 -18.18 -4.90
C ASP A 201 12.97 -18.91 -5.35
N ALA A 202 12.99 -19.43 -6.58
CA ALA A 202 14.17 -20.04 -7.18
C ALA A 202 15.29 -19.03 -7.54
N ALA A 203 15.00 -17.72 -7.54
CA ALA A 203 15.92 -16.67 -7.98
C ALA A 203 17.21 -16.56 -7.15
N GLY A 204 17.10 -16.81 -5.83
CA GLY A 204 18.18 -16.58 -4.88
C GLY A 204 18.65 -15.12 -4.77
N GLY A 205 19.66 -14.89 -3.92
CA GLY A 205 20.39 -13.61 -3.81
C GLY A 205 19.64 -12.47 -3.11
N LYS A 206 18.39 -12.15 -3.50
CA LYS A 206 17.55 -11.12 -2.89
C LYS A 206 16.09 -11.57 -2.78
N LYS A 207 15.37 -11.07 -1.78
CA LYS A 207 13.93 -11.32 -1.67
C LYS A 207 13.17 -10.58 -2.78
N PHE A 208 12.24 -11.28 -3.41
CA PHE A 208 11.24 -10.74 -4.32
C PHE A 208 9.85 -10.85 -3.69
N TYR A 209 9.06 -9.78 -3.81
CA TYR A 209 7.72 -9.67 -3.24
C TYR A 209 6.63 -9.92 -4.29
N LEU A 210 5.62 -10.73 -3.96
CA LEU A 210 4.40 -10.85 -4.79
C LEU A 210 3.23 -10.17 -4.11
N ALA A 211 2.53 -9.29 -4.82
CA ALA A 211 1.39 -8.53 -4.30
C ALA A 211 0.16 -8.62 -5.21
N ALA A 212 -0.98 -8.15 -4.69
CA ALA A 212 -2.22 -7.99 -5.45
C ALA A 212 -3.02 -6.79 -4.92
N ALA A 213 -3.87 -6.20 -5.77
CA ALA A 213 -4.79 -5.12 -5.41
C ALA A 213 -6.27 -5.46 -5.73
N PRO A 214 -6.84 -6.51 -5.10
CA PRO A 214 -8.29 -6.77 -5.15
C PRO A 214 -9.12 -5.57 -4.70
N GLN A 215 -10.36 -5.50 -5.15
CA GLN A 215 -11.36 -4.60 -4.57
C GLN A 215 -11.80 -5.10 -3.19
N CYS A 216 -12.38 -4.24 -2.35
CA CYS A 216 -12.81 -4.66 -1.01
C CYS A 216 -13.94 -5.72 -1.01
N VAL A 217 -14.60 -5.99 -2.14
CA VAL A 217 -15.69 -6.96 -2.24
C VAL A 217 -15.17 -8.39 -2.07
N PHE A 218 -15.74 -9.16 -1.12
CA PHE A 218 -15.33 -10.54 -0.86
C PHE A 218 -16.37 -11.56 -1.38
N PRO A 219 -15.96 -12.61 -2.12
CA PRO A 219 -14.64 -12.76 -2.75
C PRO A 219 -14.45 -11.75 -3.90
N ASP A 220 -13.19 -11.41 -4.20
CA ASP A 220 -12.86 -10.57 -5.35
C ASP A 220 -13.02 -11.36 -6.67
N ALA A 221 -13.63 -10.74 -7.68
CA ALA A 221 -14.01 -11.40 -8.93
C ALA A 221 -12.89 -11.54 -9.96
N ALA A 222 -11.76 -10.85 -9.80
CA ALA A 222 -10.67 -10.78 -10.77
C ALA A 222 -9.40 -11.48 -10.29
N VAL A 223 -8.96 -11.22 -9.05
CA VAL A 223 -7.78 -11.86 -8.43
C VAL A 223 -8.13 -12.87 -7.34
N GLY A 224 -9.39 -13.00 -6.92
CA GLY A 224 -9.80 -13.91 -5.83
C GLY A 224 -9.37 -15.37 -6.03
N ALA A 225 -9.38 -15.87 -7.26
CA ALA A 225 -8.88 -17.22 -7.58
C ALA A 225 -7.36 -17.35 -7.36
N ALA A 226 -6.58 -16.30 -7.63
CA ALA A 226 -5.14 -16.27 -7.36
C ALA A 226 -4.86 -16.17 -5.85
N LEU A 227 -5.64 -15.38 -5.10
CA LEU A 227 -5.54 -15.26 -3.64
C LEU A 227 -5.78 -16.60 -2.90
N VAL A 228 -6.50 -17.55 -3.50
CA VAL A 228 -6.65 -18.91 -2.97
C VAL A 228 -5.48 -19.83 -3.33
N ALA A 229 -4.87 -19.63 -4.50
CA ALA A 229 -3.86 -20.54 -5.06
C ALA A 229 -2.41 -20.17 -4.74
N VAL A 230 -2.09 -18.88 -4.56
CA VAL A 230 -0.71 -18.34 -4.60
C VAL A 230 -0.34 -17.64 -3.30
N ALA A 231 0.92 -17.79 -2.87
CA ALA A 231 1.48 -17.09 -1.71
C ALA A 231 1.87 -15.64 -2.06
N PHE A 232 1.08 -14.69 -1.58
CA PHE A 232 1.36 -13.26 -1.65
C PHE A 232 2.08 -12.77 -0.38
N ASP A 233 3.03 -11.85 -0.53
CA ASP A 233 3.72 -11.20 0.58
C ASP A 233 2.84 -10.13 1.25
N PHE A 234 2.08 -9.39 0.44
CA PHE A 234 1.11 -8.39 0.91
C PHE A 234 0.00 -8.14 -0.13
N VAL A 235 -1.14 -7.62 0.32
CA VAL A 235 -2.34 -7.39 -0.51
C VAL A 235 -2.92 -6.01 -0.20
N MET A 236 -3.18 -5.20 -1.23
CA MET A 236 -3.57 -3.79 -1.13
C MET A 236 -5.03 -3.60 -1.53
N PHE A 237 -5.94 -3.93 -0.62
CA PHE A 237 -7.38 -3.90 -0.87
C PHE A 237 -7.85 -2.49 -1.22
N GLN A 238 -8.47 -2.34 -2.39
CA GLN A 238 -9.07 -1.08 -2.83
C GLN A 238 -10.36 -0.84 -2.04
N PHE A 239 -10.26 -0.20 -0.87
CA PHE A 239 -11.40 0.20 -0.02
C PHE A 239 -12.01 1.53 -0.51
N TYR A 240 -12.26 1.61 -1.81
CA TYR A 240 -12.88 2.73 -2.52
C TYR A 240 -13.64 2.22 -3.76
N ASN A 241 -14.35 3.13 -4.45
CA ASN A 241 -15.29 2.83 -5.55
C ASN A 241 -16.41 1.82 -5.21
N ASN A 242 -16.52 1.36 -3.96
CA ASN A 242 -17.36 0.24 -3.52
C ASN A 242 -18.09 0.52 -2.20
N TRP A 243 -19.19 -0.20 -1.97
CA TRP A 243 -19.99 -0.12 -0.75
C TRP A 243 -19.19 -0.44 0.53
N CYS A 244 -18.15 -1.26 0.43
CA CYS A 244 -17.27 -1.64 1.54
C CYS A 244 -16.14 -0.64 1.84
N GLY A 245 -16.06 0.49 1.11
CA GLY A 245 -14.96 1.45 1.24
C GLY A 245 -14.94 2.30 2.52
N VAL A 246 -13.82 2.99 2.75
CA VAL A 246 -13.54 3.79 3.96
C VAL A 246 -14.58 4.88 4.22
N SER A 247 -15.16 5.47 3.17
CA SER A 247 -16.21 6.49 3.28
C SER A 247 -17.45 6.01 4.05
N ASN A 248 -17.72 4.69 4.05
CA ASN A 248 -18.82 4.04 4.75
C ASN A 248 -18.43 3.46 6.13
N PHE A 249 -17.23 3.77 6.63
CA PHE A 249 -16.83 3.45 8.00
C PHE A 249 -17.70 4.21 9.02
N LYS A 250 -18.14 3.50 10.07
CA LYS A 250 -18.96 4.05 11.16
C LYS A 250 -18.06 4.46 12.33
N GLU A 251 -17.66 5.72 12.42
CA GLU A 251 -16.74 6.23 13.46
C GLU A 251 -17.14 5.84 14.90
N ASN A 252 -18.44 5.96 15.22
CA ASN A 252 -19.01 5.58 16.52
C ASN A 252 -19.72 4.22 16.49
N GLY A 253 -19.47 3.39 15.48
CA GLY A 253 -20.09 2.08 15.31
C GLY A 253 -19.38 0.98 16.09
N THR A 254 -20.09 0.29 16.97
CA THR A 254 -19.63 -0.96 17.62
C THR A 254 -19.43 -2.10 16.61
N THR A 255 -20.17 -2.08 15.50
CA THR A 255 -19.98 -2.95 14.33
C THR A 255 -19.64 -2.15 13.07
N GLN A 256 -18.98 -2.80 12.11
CA GLN A 256 -18.59 -2.24 10.82
C GLN A 256 -19.18 -3.10 9.69
N ASP A 257 -20.49 -2.95 9.46
CA ASP A 257 -21.26 -3.84 8.58
C ASP A 257 -21.00 -3.58 7.09
N ALA A 258 -20.40 -2.42 6.76
CA ALA A 258 -19.95 -2.06 5.42
C ALA A 258 -18.43 -2.26 5.27
N PHE A 259 -17.62 -1.63 6.12
CA PHE A 259 -16.16 -1.69 6.07
C PHE A 259 -15.61 -3.06 6.49
N ASN A 260 -15.47 -3.95 5.52
CA ASN A 260 -15.31 -5.39 5.73
C ASN A 260 -13.86 -5.87 5.95
N PHE A 261 -12.97 -5.03 6.50
CA PHE A 261 -11.56 -5.38 6.73
C PHE A 261 -11.40 -6.68 7.56
N VAL A 262 -12.28 -6.91 8.54
CA VAL A 262 -12.31 -8.14 9.34
C VAL A 262 -12.52 -9.43 8.52
N VAL A 263 -13.16 -9.34 7.35
CA VAL A 263 -13.38 -10.48 6.44
C VAL A 263 -12.07 -10.86 5.74
N TRP A 264 -11.32 -9.83 5.33
CA TRP A 264 -10.00 -10.01 4.71
C TRP A 264 -8.92 -10.40 5.72
N ASP A 265 -8.99 -9.94 6.97
CA ASP A 265 -8.18 -10.49 8.08
C ASP A 265 -8.45 -12.00 8.27
N LYS A 266 -9.72 -12.43 8.35
CA LYS A 266 -10.08 -13.86 8.43
C LYS A 266 -9.52 -14.66 7.24
N TRP A 267 -9.46 -14.08 6.04
CA TRP A 267 -8.81 -14.70 4.89
C TRP A 267 -7.29 -14.81 5.04
N ALA A 268 -6.61 -13.77 5.54
CA ALA A 268 -5.15 -13.71 5.65
C ALA A 268 -4.57 -14.90 6.44
N HIS A 269 -5.15 -15.18 7.62
CA HIS A 269 -4.74 -16.29 8.51
C HIS A 269 -4.94 -17.68 7.89
N GLY A 270 -5.80 -17.79 6.87
CA GLY A 270 -6.06 -19.03 6.11
C GLY A 270 -5.46 -19.05 4.69
N SER A 271 -4.67 -18.04 4.33
CA SER A 271 -4.10 -17.90 2.98
C SER A 271 -2.86 -18.78 2.78
N LYS A 272 -2.31 -18.80 1.55
CA LYS A 272 -1.06 -19.52 1.24
C LYS A 272 0.20 -18.92 1.88
N ASN A 273 0.09 -17.74 2.50
CA ASN A 273 1.12 -17.14 3.34
C ASN A 273 0.45 -16.57 4.60
N PRO A 274 0.43 -17.28 5.74
CA PRO A 274 -0.25 -16.79 6.95
C PRO A 274 0.35 -15.49 7.51
N ASP A 275 1.57 -15.12 7.12
CA ASP A 275 2.21 -13.85 7.47
C ASP A 275 1.84 -12.68 6.53
N VAL A 276 1.00 -12.91 5.51
CA VAL A 276 0.62 -11.90 4.49
C VAL A 276 0.10 -10.61 5.13
N LYS A 277 0.55 -9.46 4.61
CA LYS A 277 0.15 -8.15 5.14
C LYS A 277 -0.89 -7.43 4.29
N LEU A 278 -1.95 -6.95 4.94
CA LEU A 278 -3.08 -6.28 4.30
C LEU A 278 -2.90 -4.77 4.41
N LEU A 279 -2.82 -4.10 3.27
CA LEU A 279 -2.74 -2.64 3.21
C LEU A 279 -4.13 -2.09 2.89
N LEU A 280 -4.54 -1.09 3.66
CA LEU A 280 -5.78 -0.35 3.49
C LEU A 280 -5.61 0.62 2.30
N GLY A 281 -6.15 0.26 1.13
CA GLY A 281 -6.12 1.09 -0.07
C GLY A 281 -7.14 2.23 -0.02
N ILE A 282 -6.68 3.47 -0.20
CA ILE A 282 -7.48 4.69 -0.17
C ILE A 282 -7.20 5.60 -1.38
N PRO A 283 -8.16 6.44 -1.82
CA PRO A 283 -7.90 7.47 -2.82
C PRO A 283 -7.04 8.57 -2.19
N ALA A 284 -6.03 9.07 -2.92
CA ALA A 284 -5.08 10.07 -2.41
C ALA A 284 -5.56 11.52 -2.51
N ALA A 285 -6.63 11.77 -3.28
CA ALA A 285 -7.32 13.05 -3.41
C ALA A 285 -8.78 12.84 -3.86
N PRO A 286 -9.67 13.84 -3.78
CA PRO A 286 -11.04 13.74 -4.30
C PRO A 286 -11.15 13.40 -5.79
N GLY A 287 -10.11 13.70 -6.59
CA GLY A 287 -10.04 13.36 -8.02
C GLY A 287 -9.64 11.91 -8.31
N ALA A 288 -9.30 11.11 -7.28
CA ALA A 288 -8.71 9.78 -7.43
C ALA A 288 -9.73 8.63 -7.45
N GLY A 289 -11.03 8.93 -7.57
CA GLY A 289 -12.12 7.96 -7.51
C GLY A 289 -13.11 8.23 -6.38
N GLY A 290 -14.19 7.45 -6.33
CA GLY A 290 -15.24 7.61 -5.34
C GLY A 290 -14.84 7.04 -3.97
N GLY A 291 -15.11 7.78 -2.90
CA GLY A 291 -14.85 7.34 -1.52
C GLY A 291 -13.58 7.92 -0.87
N TYR A 292 -12.98 8.95 -1.47
CA TYR A 292 -11.96 9.77 -0.78
C TYR A 292 -12.46 10.16 0.61
N THR A 293 -11.59 10.02 1.62
CA THR A 293 -11.92 10.23 3.03
C THR A 293 -10.69 10.79 3.74
N GLU A 294 -10.89 11.72 4.67
CA GLU A 294 -9.86 12.41 5.45
C GLU A 294 -10.31 12.58 6.91
N GLY A 295 -9.43 13.10 7.76
CA GLY A 295 -9.73 13.48 9.14
C GLY A 295 -10.16 12.32 10.03
N SER A 296 -11.14 12.56 10.92
CA SER A 296 -11.54 11.63 11.97
C SER A 296 -12.01 10.27 11.44
N LYS A 297 -12.67 10.23 10.27
CA LYS A 297 -13.14 8.97 9.67
C LYS A 297 -12.00 8.14 9.12
N LEU A 298 -11.05 8.76 8.40
CA LEU A 298 -9.87 8.06 7.91
C LEU A 298 -9.05 7.50 9.08
N LYS A 299 -8.81 8.35 10.09
CA LYS A 299 -8.16 7.97 11.35
C LYS A 299 -8.84 6.79 12.03
N ALA A 300 -10.17 6.82 12.17
CA ALA A 300 -10.92 5.76 12.83
C ALA A 300 -10.87 4.43 12.06
N ALA A 301 -10.90 4.47 10.72
CA ALA A 301 -10.74 3.28 9.88
C ALA A 301 -9.32 2.69 9.95
N ILE A 302 -8.28 3.54 9.97
CA ILE A 302 -6.88 3.12 10.19
C ILE A 302 -6.73 2.49 11.59
N ASN A 303 -7.21 3.17 12.63
CA ASN A 303 -7.16 2.70 14.02
C ASN A 303 -7.96 1.41 14.26
N TYR A 304 -9.05 1.20 13.52
CA TYR A 304 -9.78 -0.06 13.52
C TYR A 304 -8.97 -1.18 12.85
N SER A 305 -8.37 -0.89 11.69
CA SER A 305 -7.56 -1.85 10.93
C SER A 305 -6.28 -2.27 11.68
N GLN A 306 -5.66 -1.36 12.43
CA GLN A 306 -4.50 -1.64 13.27
C GLN A 306 -4.75 -2.64 14.42
N LYS A 307 -6.01 -2.96 14.74
CA LYS A 307 -6.34 -4.00 15.73
C LYS A 307 -6.01 -5.42 15.22
N PHE A 308 -5.82 -5.59 13.92
CA PHE A 308 -5.56 -6.87 13.26
C PHE A 308 -4.06 -7.06 13.01
N SER A 309 -3.52 -8.24 13.34
CA SER A 309 -2.10 -8.58 13.15
C SER A 309 -1.70 -8.77 11.68
N SER A 310 -2.69 -8.92 10.80
CA SER A 310 -2.53 -8.94 9.35
C SER A 310 -2.35 -7.53 8.75
N PHE A 311 -2.76 -6.46 9.41
CA PHE A 311 -2.64 -5.10 8.87
C PHE A 311 -1.17 -4.69 8.68
N GLY A 312 -0.81 -4.23 7.47
CA GLY A 312 0.55 -3.82 7.10
C GLY A 312 0.75 -2.31 6.96
N GLY A 313 -0.33 -1.53 6.88
CA GLY A 313 -0.30 -0.10 6.62
C GLY A 313 -1.34 0.35 5.58
N VAL A 314 -1.01 1.39 4.80
CA VAL A 314 -1.93 2.01 3.83
C VAL A 314 -1.37 1.95 2.42
N MET A 315 -2.25 1.73 1.45
CA MET A 315 -1.97 1.94 0.02
C MET A 315 -2.71 3.20 -0.46
N MET A 316 -2.09 3.99 -1.34
CA MET A 316 -2.72 5.17 -1.95
C MET A 316 -2.79 5.09 -3.48
N TRP A 317 -3.99 5.29 -4.01
CA TRP A 317 -4.24 5.52 -5.44
C TRP A 317 -4.52 7.01 -5.68
N ASP A 318 -3.72 7.77 -6.42
CA ASP A 318 -2.36 7.47 -6.87
C ASP A 318 -1.41 8.63 -6.51
N MET A 319 -0.16 8.52 -6.94
CA MET A 319 0.86 9.48 -6.56
C MET A 319 0.66 10.92 -7.12
N SER A 320 0.05 11.13 -8.30
CA SER A 320 -0.14 12.54 -8.76
C SER A 320 -1.28 13.21 -8.01
N GLN A 321 -2.28 12.43 -7.62
CA GLN A 321 -3.35 12.83 -6.73
C GLN A 321 -2.75 13.19 -5.36
N LEU A 322 -1.84 12.38 -4.83
CA LEU A 322 -1.09 12.69 -3.59
C LEU A 322 -0.23 13.95 -3.70
N TYR A 323 0.40 14.22 -4.85
CA TYR A 323 1.13 15.49 -5.07
C TYR A 323 0.17 16.69 -4.91
N SER A 324 -0.99 16.63 -5.57
CA SER A 324 -1.96 17.73 -5.54
C SER A 324 -2.57 17.95 -4.15
N ASN A 325 -2.73 16.89 -3.35
CA ASN A 325 -3.33 16.92 -2.03
C ASN A 325 -2.32 17.27 -0.93
N SER A 326 -1.94 18.55 -0.88
CA SER A 326 -0.89 19.07 -0.01
C SER A 326 -1.22 18.90 1.49
N GLY A 327 -0.59 17.90 2.11
CA GLY A 327 -0.73 17.58 3.54
C GLY A 327 -1.24 16.16 3.81
N TYR A 328 -1.92 15.52 2.85
CA TYR A 328 -2.61 14.25 3.05
C TYR A 328 -1.68 13.10 3.46
N LEU A 329 -0.46 12.99 2.90
CA LEU A 329 0.48 11.97 3.40
C LEU A 329 0.88 12.23 4.86
N LYS A 330 1.00 13.50 5.29
CA LYS A 330 1.36 13.82 6.68
C LYS A 330 0.25 13.43 7.65
N GLU A 331 -1.01 13.54 7.24
CA GLU A 331 -2.17 13.01 7.96
C GLU A 331 -2.11 11.48 8.06
N VAL A 332 -2.03 10.78 6.91
CA VAL A 332 -1.93 9.31 6.84
C VAL A 332 -0.75 8.77 7.67
N LEU A 333 0.43 9.38 7.60
CA LEU A 333 1.61 9.03 8.40
C LEU A 333 1.45 9.32 9.90
N SER A 334 0.58 10.26 10.27
CA SER A 334 0.25 10.61 11.67
C SER A 334 -0.77 9.64 12.27
N ASP A 335 -1.77 9.23 11.50
CA ASP A 335 -2.79 8.29 11.96
C ASP A 335 -2.22 6.87 12.09
N ILE A 336 -1.47 6.42 11.08
CA ILE A 336 -0.69 5.16 11.17
C ILE A 336 0.35 5.20 12.31
N ALA A 337 0.82 6.40 12.71
CA ALA A 337 1.71 6.54 13.86
C ALA A 337 1.01 6.32 15.20
N GLY A 338 -0.22 6.81 15.35
CA GLY A 338 -0.95 6.90 16.61
C GLY A 338 -1.26 5.55 17.25
N GLY A 339 -1.35 4.49 16.44
CA GLY A 339 -1.75 3.18 16.92
C GLY A 339 -3.27 3.07 17.13
N PRO A 340 -3.79 1.86 17.38
CA PRO A 340 -5.20 1.64 17.64
C PRO A 340 -5.59 2.37 18.93
N THR A 341 -6.21 3.54 18.80
CA THR A 341 -6.52 4.41 19.95
C THR A 341 -7.51 3.70 20.87
N THR A 342 -7.05 3.29 22.04
CA THR A 342 -7.82 2.55 23.05
C THR A 342 -8.70 3.47 23.89
N THR A 343 -9.52 4.30 23.24
CA THR A 343 -10.69 4.94 23.86
C THR A 343 -11.80 3.91 24.07
N VAL A 344 -11.50 2.91 24.89
CA VAL A 344 -12.49 2.06 25.56
C VAL A 344 -12.91 2.83 26.81
N PRO A 345 -14.20 3.22 26.97
CA PRO A 345 -14.68 3.78 28.22
C PRO A 345 -14.37 2.82 29.38
N PRO A 346 -14.03 3.29 30.60
CA PRO A 346 -13.55 2.45 31.68
C PRO A 346 -14.61 1.42 32.14
N GLY A 347 -14.55 0.23 31.54
CA GLY A 347 -15.38 -0.92 31.86
C GLY A 347 -14.81 -1.68 33.06
N THR A 348 -15.67 -2.00 34.03
CA THR A 348 -15.29 -2.55 35.33
C THR A 348 -14.62 -3.92 35.24
N THR A 349 -13.55 -4.12 36.00
CA THR A 349 -12.86 -5.41 36.13
C THR A 349 -13.83 -6.50 36.60
N THR A 350 -14.02 -7.55 35.80
CA THR A 350 -14.71 -8.78 36.22
C THR A 350 -13.88 -10.00 35.82
N THR A 351 -13.79 -10.95 36.76
CA THR A 351 -12.85 -12.07 36.72
C THR A 351 -13.31 -13.16 35.76
N SER A 352 -12.37 -13.86 35.13
CA SER A 352 -12.66 -14.95 34.20
C SER A 352 -13.21 -16.20 34.89
N SER A 353 -14.23 -16.80 34.30
CA SER A 353 -14.61 -18.20 34.45
C SER A 353 -15.28 -18.69 33.17
N PRO A 354 -15.08 -19.96 32.77
CA PRO A 354 -15.57 -20.46 31.49
C PRO A 354 -17.07 -20.76 31.55
N CYS A 355 -17.83 -20.31 30.55
CA CYS A 355 -19.21 -20.76 30.35
C CYS A 355 -19.54 -20.86 28.85
N THR A 356 -20.25 -21.92 28.48
CA THR A 356 -20.72 -22.19 27.13
C THR A 356 -22.17 -21.73 27.00
N THR A 357 -22.44 -20.67 26.24
CA THR A 357 -23.81 -20.26 25.89
C THR A 357 -23.91 -19.79 24.45
N SER A 358 -24.74 -20.47 23.66
CA SER A 358 -25.28 -19.94 22.41
C SER A 358 -26.17 -18.73 22.69
N SER A 359 -25.86 -17.57 22.11
CA SER A 359 -26.72 -16.39 22.22
C SER A 359 -28.00 -16.59 21.38
N PRO A 360 -29.18 -16.12 21.84
CA PRO A 360 -30.40 -16.16 21.04
C PRO A 360 -30.28 -15.36 19.72
N PRO A 361 -31.04 -15.71 18.66
CA PRO A 361 -31.09 -14.91 17.44
C PRO A 361 -31.66 -13.51 17.73
N PRO A 362 -31.14 -12.44 17.09
CA PRO A 362 -31.74 -11.11 17.15
C PRO A 362 -33.20 -11.15 16.67
N SER A 363 -34.12 -10.61 17.48
CA SER A 363 -35.55 -10.53 17.18
C SER A 363 -35.82 -9.57 16.02
N GLY A 364 -35.76 -10.09 14.80
CA GLY A 364 -35.88 -9.32 13.55
C GLY A 364 -34.99 -9.84 12.40
N GLY A 365 -34.04 -10.74 12.69
CA GLY A 365 -33.08 -11.24 11.71
C GLY A 365 -31.93 -10.25 11.43
N LEU A 366 -30.98 -10.67 10.60
CA LEU A 366 -29.78 -9.92 10.26
C LEU A 366 -30.03 -8.83 9.20
N ASP A 367 -29.46 -7.63 9.42
CA ASP A 367 -29.51 -6.52 8.47
C ASP A 367 -28.73 -6.80 7.16
N LYS A 368 -28.96 -5.96 6.14
CA LYS A 368 -28.35 -6.12 4.82
C LYS A 368 -26.82 -6.18 4.89
N TYR A 369 -26.24 -7.09 4.11
CA TYR A 369 -24.80 -7.39 4.02
C TYR A 369 -24.13 -8.01 5.25
N ALA A 370 -24.82 -8.16 6.39
CA ALA A 370 -24.30 -8.90 7.54
C ALA A 370 -24.07 -10.39 7.21
N GLN A 371 -23.06 -11.00 7.84
CA GLN A 371 -22.76 -12.42 7.64
C GLN A 371 -23.87 -13.30 8.23
N CYS A 372 -24.37 -14.23 7.43
CA CYS A 372 -25.45 -15.18 7.76
C CYS A 372 -25.04 -16.65 7.54
N GLY A 373 -23.78 -16.93 7.21
CA GLY A 373 -23.30 -18.29 6.97
C GLY A 373 -21.85 -18.35 6.48
N GLY A 374 -21.40 -19.59 6.20
CA GLY A 374 -20.04 -19.93 5.79
C GLY A 374 -19.31 -20.79 6.82
N ASN A 375 -18.24 -21.46 6.40
CA ASN A 375 -17.47 -22.37 7.24
C ASN A 375 -16.90 -21.66 8.49
N GLY A 376 -17.15 -22.26 9.65
CA GLY A 376 -16.81 -21.71 10.97
C GLY A 376 -17.70 -20.55 11.44
N TYR A 377 -18.83 -20.28 10.79
CA TYR A 377 -19.81 -19.30 11.25
C TYR A 377 -20.85 -19.95 12.18
N ASN A 378 -20.88 -19.52 13.44
CA ASN A 378 -21.78 -20.03 14.48
C ASN A 378 -22.87 -19.01 14.89
N GLY A 379 -23.16 -18.02 14.04
CA GLY A 379 -24.14 -16.96 14.31
C GLY A 379 -25.52 -17.22 13.69
N PRO A 380 -26.44 -16.22 13.74
CA PRO A 380 -27.77 -16.33 13.15
C PRO A 380 -27.73 -16.51 11.62
N THR A 381 -28.55 -17.40 11.07
CA THR A 381 -28.60 -17.64 9.62
C THR A 381 -29.74 -16.91 8.90
N VAL A 382 -30.66 -16.31 9.66
CA VAL A 382 -31.89 -15.68 9.14
C VAL A 382 -31.66 -14.19 8.90
N CYS A 383 -31.83 -13.77 7.64
CA CYS A 383 -31.83 -12.38 7.24
C CYS A 383 -33.18 -11.70 7.49
N LYS A 384 -33.13 -10.40 7.75
CA LYS A 384 -34.29 -9.51 7.89
C LYS A 384 -34.92 -9.25 6.53
N ALA A 385 -36.25 -9.35 6.44
CA ALA A 385 -36.96 -9.09 5.19
C ALA A 385 -36.68 -7.66 4.66
N PRO A 386 -36.52 -7.46 3.34
CA PRO A 386 -36.73 -8.44 2.25
C PRO A 386 -35.51 -9.32 1.92
N TYR A 387 -34.43 -9.25 2.68
CA TYR A 387 -33.14 -9.83 2.31
C TYR A 387 -33.07 -11.35 2.52
N THR A 388 -32.26 -12.01 1.70
CA THR A 388 -32.02 -13.47 1.79
C THR A 388 -30.55 -13.79 2.05
N CYS A 389 -30.26 -14.93 2.69
CA CYS A 389 -28.89 -15.34 2.96
C CYS A 389 -28.26 -15.96 1.71
N VAL A 390 -27.40 -15.19 1.03
CA VAL A 390 -26.74 -15.64 -0.21
C VAL A 390 -25.32 -16.08 0.08
N LYS A 391 -24.98 -17.33 -0.28
CA LYS A 391 -23.62 -17.86 -0.23
C LYS A 391 -22.76 -17.14 -1.27
N LEU A 392 -21.66 -16.52 -0.82
CA LEU A 392 -20.68 -15.86 -1.70
C LEU A 392 -19.39 -16.67 -1.83
N SER A 393 -19.04 -17.47 -0.83
CA SER A 393 -17.99 -18.49 -0.87
C SER A 393 -18.25 -19.59 0.17
N ASP A 394 -17.42 -20.62 0.23
CA ASP A 394 -17.49 -21.62 1.30
C ASP A 394 -17.29 -21.05 2.70
N TRP A 395 -16.62 -19.89 2.82
CA TRP A 395 -16.28 -19.26 4.10
C TRP A 395 -17.19 -18.09 4.48
N TRP A 396 -18.07 -17.67 3.57
CA TRP A 396 -18.91 -16.48 3.73
C TRP A 396 -20.24 -16.54 2.95
N SER A 397 -21.35 -16.35 3.67
CA SER A 397 -22.65 -15.97 3.14
C SER A 397 -23.09 -14.66 3.79
N SER A 398 -23.73 -13.75 3.04
CA SER A 398 -24.33 -12.54 3.64
C SER A 398 -25.70 -12.19 3.08
N CYS A 399 -26.45 -11.40 3.86
CA CYS A 399 -27.78 -10.95 3.49
C CYS A 399 -27.74 -10.02 2.26
N LYS A 400 -28.54 -10.32 1.23
CA LYS A 400 -28.63 -9.54 -0.02
C LYS A 400 -30.05 -9.09 -0.31
#